data_AF-A0A7C3LAY3-F1
#
_entry.id   AF-A0A7C3LAY3-F1
#
_cell.length_a   1.000
_cell.length_b   1.000
_cell.length_c   1.000
_cell.angle_alpha   90.00
_cell.angle_beta   90.00
_cell.angle_gamma   90.00
#
_symmetry.space_group_name_H-M   'P 1'
#
loop_
_entity.id
_entity.type
_entity.pdbx_description
1 polymer ?
#
loop_
_entity_poly.entity_id
_entity_poly.type
_entity_poly.pdbx_seq_one_letter_code
_entity_poly.pdbx_strand_id
1 'polypeptide(L)'
;HIFQHRPIKWLLEKDAVVICAGGGGIPVMYAPDQERTLVGVEAVIDKDRATELLAEEIEADMFIMATDVDGVYLDWGTPNARKIERITPDDLAAHEFAAGSMGPKVEAASTFVRNTGRIAAIGRLEDIEAMAALEAGTIVAPA
;
A
#
# COMPACT_ATOMS: atom_id res chain seq x y z
N HIS A 1 5.98 1.13 12.58
CA HIS A 1 7.37 1.54 12.30
C HIS A 1 8.11 0.40 11.62
N ILE A 2 8.91 0.67 10.58
CA ILE A 2 9.77 -0.34 9.94
C ILE A 2 11.21 -0.23 10.46
N PHE A 3 11.68 -1.24 11.18
CA PHE A 3 13.01 -1.22 11.81
C PHE A 3 14.17 -1.05 10.80
N GLN A 4 14.07 -1.68 9.63
CA GLN A 4 15.13 -1.70 8.62
C GLN A 4 14.94 -0.66 7.50
N HIS A 5 14.15 0.40 7.71
CA HIS A 5 13.97 1.45 6.69
C HIS A 5 15.29 2.16 6.33
N ARG A 6 16.24 2.30 7.26
CA ARG A 6 17.53 2.98 7.00
C ARG A 6 18.42 2.23 6.00
N PRO A 7 18.70 0.92 6.17
CA PRO A 7 19.38 0.15 5.13
C PRO A 7 18.65 0.15 3.78
N ILE A 8 17.30 0.12 3.80
CA ILE A 8 16.51 0.19 2.57
C ILE A 8 16.77 1.53 1.85
N LYS A 9 16.64 2.67 2.53
CA LYS A 9 16.98 3.99 1.97
C LYS A 9 18.41 4.02 1.42
N TRP A 10 19.38 3.51 2.18
CA TRP A 10 20.78 3.50 1.76
C TRP A 10 21.01 2.72 0.45
N LEU A 11 20.32 1.58 0.25
CA LEU A 11 20.39 0.83 -1.00
C LEU A 11 19.73 1.58 -2.16
N LEU A 12 18.58 2.23 -1.93
CA LEU A 12 17.91 3.04 -2.93
C LEU A 12 18.77 4.22 -3.38
N GLU A 13 19.51 4.86 -2.47
CA GLU A 13 20.50 5.92 -2.78
C GLU A 13 21.69 5.44 -3.64
N LYS A 14 21.81 4.13 -3.89
CA LYS A 14 22.83 3.50 -4.75
C LYS A 14 22.24 2.92 -6.03
N ASP A 15 21.04 3.35 -6.40
CA ASP A 15 20.32 2.90 -7.60
C ASP A 15 20.05 1.38 -7.61
N ALA A 16 19.99 0.76 -6.43
CA ALA A 16 19.66 -0.65 -6.30
C ALA A 16 18.14 -0.86 -6.34
N VAL A 17 17.70 -1.93 -7.01
CA VAL A 17 16.34 -2.44 -6.88
C VAL A 17 16.24 -3.26 -5.58
N VAL A 18 15.40 -2.83 -4.65
CA VAL A 18 15.29 -3.43 -3.32
C VAL A 18 14.00 -4.23 -3.19
N ILE A 19 14.13 -5.53 -2.91
CA ILE A 19 13.01 -6.38 -2.51
C ILE A 19 13.01 -6.49 -0.99
N CYS A 20 11.93 -6.04 -0.34
CA CYS A 20 11.81 -6.02 1.11
C CYS A 20 10.35 -6.17 1.55
N ALA A 21 10.11 -6.20 2.87
CA ALA A 21 8.78 -6.34 3.47
C ALA A 21 7.96 -7.56 2.93
N GLY A 22 8.64 -8.63 2.51
CA GLY A 22 7.99 -9.84 2.00
C GLY A 22 6.97 -10.39 2.99
N GLY A 23 5.73 -10.56 2.55
CA GLY A 23 4.62 -11.04 3.39
C GLY A 23 4.22 -10.08 4.52
N GLY A 24 4.58 -8.80 4.45
CA GLY A 24 4.38 -7.81 5.52
C GLY A 24 5.57 -7.67 6.48
N GLY A 25 6.61 -8.51 6.33
CA GLY A 25 7.79 -8.53 7.19
C GLY A 25 7.66 -9.46 8.40
N ILE A 26 8.74 -9.62 9.15
CA ILE A 26 8.79 -10.48 10.34
C ILE A 26 8.21 -9.70 11.53
N PRO A 27 7.13 -10.17 12.18
CA PRO A 27 6.59 -9.51 13.35
C PRO A 27 7.58 -9.58 14.51
N VAL A 28 7.92 -8.42 15.05
CA VAL A 28 8.80 -8.28 16.21
C VAL A 28 8.21 -7.31 17.21
N MET A 29 8.54 -7.52 18.49
CA MET A 29 8.26 -6.58 19.56
C MET A 29 9.47 -6.43 20.47
N TYR A 30 9.49 -5.39 21.30
CA TYR A 30 10.49 -5.30 22.37
C TYR A 30 10.19 -6.34 23.44
N ALA A 31 11.21 -7.10 23.82
CA ALA A 31 11.11 -8.05 24.93
C ALA A 31 10.73 -7.31 26.22
N PRO A 32 9.78 -7.85 27.01
CA PRO A 32 9.55 -7.37 28.37
C PRO A 32 10.86 -7.44 29.17
N ASP A 33 11.11 -6.43 30.00
CA ASP A 33 12.23 -6.39 30.94
C ASP A 33 13.65 -6.44 30.33
N GLN A 34 13.79 -6.22 29.01
CA GLN A 34 15.08 -6.10 28.34
C GLN A 34 15.14 -4.83 27.49
N GLU A 35 16.15 -3.99 27.74
CA GLU A 35 16.26 -2.71 27.06
C GLU A 35 16.63 -2.91 25.58
N ARG A 36 15.72 -2.48 24.69
CA ARG A 36 15.91 -2.45 23.22
C ARG A 36 16.20 -3.81 22.56
N THR A 37 15.86 -4.92 23.20
CA THR A 37 15.96 -6.25 22.59
C THR A 37 14.70 -6.56 21.79
N LEU A 38 14.85 -6.88 20.49
CA LEU A 38 13.74 -7.35 19.66
C LEU A 38 13.59 -8.86 19.74
N VAL A 39 12.35 -9.32 19.88
CA VAL A 39 11.97 -10.73 19.81
C VAL A 39 10.89 -10.93 18.76
N GLY A 40 10.96 -12.05 18.04
CA GLY A 40 9.92 -12.46 17.10
C GLY A 40 8.65 -12.88 17.83
N VAL A 41 7.50 -12.62 17.22
CA VAL A 41 6.19 -13.02 17.75
C VAL A 41 5.35 -13.71 16.68
N GLU A 42 4.48 -14.61 17.10
CA GLU A 42 3.53 -15.28 16.22
C GLU A 42 2.36 -14.34 15.88
N ALA A 43 2.48 -13.66 14.75
CA ALA A 43 1.45 -12.79 14.19
C ALA A 43 1.56 -12.75 12.66
N VAL A 44 0.56 -12.19 12.00
CA VAL A 44 0.61 -11.89 10.56
C VAL A 44 0.46 -10.39 10.41
N ILE A 45 1.40 -9.77 9.70
CA ILE A 45 1.32 -8.36 9.34
C ILE A 45 0.61 -8.24 7.99
N ASP A 46 -0.39 -7.36 7.91
CA ASP A 46 -1.02 -7.04 6.63
C ASP A 46 0.01 -6.40 5.69
N LYS A 47 0.21 -7.03 4.52
CA LYS A 47 1.22 -6.60 3.56
C LYS A 47 0.93 -5.20 3.01
N ASP A 48 -0.33 -4.88 2.73
CA ASP A 48 -0.70 -3.62 2.08
C ASP A 48 -0.43 -2.46 3.05
N ARG A 49 -0.83 -2.61 4.33
CA ARG A 49 -0.49 -1.65 5.40
C ARG A 49 1.01 -1.56 5.69
N ALA A 50 1.72 -2.68 5.70
CA ALA A 50 3.17 -2.66 5.93
C ALA A 50 3.92 -1.94 4.79
N THR A 51 3.51 -2.18 3.54
CA THR A 51 4.11 -1.54 2.37
C THR A 51 3.72 -0.08 2.25
N GLU A 52 2.52 0.30 2.68
CA GLU A 52 2.10 1.69 2.78
C GLU A 52 2.99 2.45 3.76
N LEU A 53 3.12 1.96 4.99
CA LEU A 53 4.00 2.57 5.98
C LEU A 53 5.45 2.63 5.50
N LEU A 54 5.94 1.59 4.82
CA LEU A 54 7.27 1.61 4.23
C LEU A 54 7.39 2.72 3.17
N ALA A 55 6.39 2.84 2.28
CA ALA A 55 6.37 3.87 1.23
C ALA A 55 6.41 5.28 1.83
N GLU A 56 5.72 5.51 2.94
CA GLU A 56 5.81 6.76 3.71
C GLU A 56 7.21 6.96 4.31
N GLU A 57 7.73 5.96 5.02
CA GLU A 57 9.03 6.04 5.69
C GLU A 57 10.18 6.25 4.69
N ILE A 58 10.07 5.71 3.47
CA ILE A 58 11.04 5.93 2.38
C ILE A 58 10.78 7.17 1.54
N GLU A 59 9.72 7.92 1.83
CA GLU A 59 9.30 9.12 1.10
C GLU A 59 9.09 8.83 -0.40
N ALA A 60 8.51 7.68 -0.73
CA ALA A 60 8.22 7.28 -2.11
C ALA A 60 7.31 8.28 -2.79
N ASP A 61 7.57 8.59 -4.07
CA ASP A 61 6.75 9.53 -4.86
C ASP A 61 5.40 8.96 -5.28
N MET A 62 5.29 7.63 -5.32
CA MET A 62 4.08 6.92 -5.68
C MET A 62 4.00 5.58 -4.97
N PHE A 63 2.78 5.15 -4.64
CA PHE A 63 2.50 3.83 -4.08
C PHE A 63 1.60 3.00 -5.01
N ILE A 64 2.14 1.93 -5.59
CA ILE A 64 1.44 1.05 -6.54
C ILE A 64 1.13 -0.30 -5.90
N MET A 65 -0.14 -0.70 -5.94
CA MET A 65 -0.61 -2.01 -5.50
C MET A 65 -1.14 -2.83 -6.68
N ALA A 66 -0.37 -3.85 -7.07
CA ALA A 66 -0.79 -4.82 -8.07
C ALA A 66 -1.75 -5.87 -7.48
N THR A 67 -2.80 -6.21 -8.23
CA THR A 67 -3.83 -7.19 -7.88
C THR A 67 -4.30 -7.95 -9.13
N ASP A 68 -5.30 -8.83 -9.01
CA ASP A 68 -5.80 -9.66 -10.13
C ASP A 68 -6.90 -8.97 -10.96
N VAL A 69 -7.24 -7.72 -10.64
CA VAL A 69 -8.28 -6.92 -11.29
C VAL A 69 -7.72 -5.59 -11.77
N ASP A 70 -8.34 -4.99 -12.79
CA ASP A 70 -7.87 -3.74 -13.42
C ASP A 70 -8.16 -2.48 -12.61
N GLY A 71 -8.73 -2.59 -11.42
CA GLY A 71 -8.99 -1.46 -10.53
C GLY A 71 -9.98 -1.78 -9.42
N VAL A 72 -10.36 -0.73 -8.69
CA VAL A 72 -11.40 -0.73 -7.67
C VAL A 72 -12.75 -0.49 -8.33
N TYR A 73 -13.77 -1.21 -7.87
CA TYR A 73 -15.13 -1.11 -8.38
C TYR A 73 -16.10 -0.78 -7.26
N LEU A 74 -17.08 0.06 -7.58
CA LEU A 74 -18.32 0.15 -6.81
C LEU A 74 -19.30 -0.93 -7.29
N ASP A 75 -20.21 -1.35 -6.40
CA ASP A 75 -21.24 -2.35 -6.69
C ASP A 75 -20.68 -3.65 -7.29
N TRP A 76 -19.51 -4.07 -6.80
CA TRP A 76 -18.79 -5.25 -7.28
C TRP A 76 -19.66 -6.52 -7.27
N GLY A 77 -19.55 -7.32 -8.33
CA GLY A 77 -20.32 -8.55 -8.48
C GLY A 77 -21.79 -8.34 -8.87
N THR A 78 -22.22 -7.11 -9.13
CA THR A 78 -23.57 -6.79 -9.60
C THR A 78 -23.55 -6.32 -11.07
N PRO A 79 -24.71 -6.31 -11.77
CA PRO A 79 -24.83 -5.70 -13.10
C PRO A 79 -24.52 -4.20 -13.14
N ASN A 80 -24.52 -3.53 -11.99
CA ASN A 80 -24.23 -2.09 -11.87
C ASN A 80 -22.76 -1.81 -11.53
N ALA A 81 -21.90 -2.85 -11.53
CA ALA A 81 -20.50 -2.70 -11.18
C ALA A 81 -19.83 -1.62 -12.04
N ARG A 82 -19.18 -0.65 -11.37
CA ARG A 82 -18.56 0.49 -12.02
C ARG A 82 -17.13 0.67 -11.52
N LYS A 83 -16.18 0.66 -12.45
CA LYS A 83 -14.78 0.94 -12.16
C LYS A 83 -14.59 2.40 -11.75
N ILE A 84 -13.74 2.60 -10.76
CA ILE A 84 -13.28 3.91 -10.32
C ILE A 84 -11.97 4.20 -11.05
N GLU A 85 -11.94 5.22 -11.91
CA GLU A 85 -10.70 5.60 -12.61
C GLU A 85 -9.84 6.51 -11.73
N ARG A 86 -10.43 7.55 -11.14
CA ARG A 86 -9.76 8.48 -10.23
C ARG A 86 -10.68 8.86 -9.08
N ILE A 87 -10.14 9.00 -7.88
CA ILE A 87 -10.91 9.29 -6.68
C ILE A 87 -10.06 9.92 -5.57
N THR A 88 -10.68 10.66 -4.66
CA THR A 88 -10.03 11.17 -3.45
C THR A 88 -10.17 10.19 -2.28
N PRO A 89 -9.27 10.24 -1.28
CA PRO A 89 -9.46 9.46 -0.04
C PRO A 89 -10.77 9.75 0.68
N ASP A 90 -11.31 10.97 0.58
CA ASP A 90 -12.58 11.34 1.23
C ASP A 90 -13.78 10.70 0.53
N ASP A 91 -13.79 10.70 -0.81
CA ASP A 91 -14.82 10.04 -1.58
C ASP A 91 -14.76 8.51 -1.42
N LEU A 92 -13.56 7.93 -1.31
CA LEU A 92 -13.40 6.50 -1.02
C LEU A 92 -13.98 6.10 0.33
N ALA A 93 -13.88 6.97 1.35
CA ALA A 93 -14.39 6.71 2.68
C ALA A 93 -15.93 6.65 2.75
N ALA A 94 -16.63 7.13 1.71
CA ALA A 94 -18.09 7.03 1.60
C ALA A 94 -18.56 5.64 1.11
N HIS A 95 -17.65 4.71 0.83
CA HIS A 95 -17.95 3.40 0.25
C HIS A 95 -17.40 2.25 1.10
N GLU A 96 -18.07 1.10 1.04
CA GLU A 96 -17.61 -0.13 1.70
C GLU A 96 -16.98 -1.08 0.67
N PHE A 97 -15.85 -1.68 1.06
CA PHE A 97 -15.10 -2.64 0.23
C PHE A 97 -14.85 -3.93 1.02
N ALA A 98 -14.67 -5.04 0.31
CA ALA A 98 -14.50 -6.35 0.92
C ALA A 98 -13.24 -6.41 1.81
N ALA A 99 -13.42 -6.62 3.11
CA ALA A 99 -12.36 -6.56 4.13
C ALA A 99 -11.23 -7.58 3.96
N GLY A 100 -11.45 -8.67 3.21
CA GLY A 100 -10.44 -9.69 2.95
C GLY A 100 -9.68 -9.52 1.63
N SER A 101 -9.95 -8.48 0.84
CA SER A 101 -9.33 -8.29 -0.47
C SER A 101 -9.11 -6.82 -0.82
N MET A 102 -10.16 -6.12 -1.24
CA MET A 102 -10.04 -4.75 -1.75
C MET A 102 -10.01 -3.70 -0.63
N GLY A 103 -10.65 -3.98 0.50
CA GLY A 103 -10.69 -3.08 1.67
C GLY A 103 -9.30 -2.66 2.16
N PRO A 104 -8.39 -3.60 2.48
CA PRO A 104 -7.04 -3.25 2.91
C PRO A 104 -6.26 -2.41 1.89
N LYS A 105 -6.46 -2.63 0.59
CA LYS A 105 -5.81 -1.86 -0.50
C LYS A 105 -6.31 -0.43 -0.56
N VAL A 106 -7.63 -0.27 -0.52
CA VAL A 106 -8.27 1.05 -0.51
C VAL A 106 -7.85 1.84 0.72
N GLU A 107 -7.82 1.20 1.89
CA GLU A 107 -7.36 1.81 3.13
C GLU A 107 -5.90 2.25 3.04
N ALA A 108 -5.01 1.36 2.56
CA ALA A 108 -3.59 1.66 2.39
C ALA A 108 -3.36 2.80 1.38
N ALA A 109 -4.02 2.79 0.21
CA ALA A 109 -3.95 3.90 -0.74
C ALA A 109 -4.42 5.21 -0.11
N SER A 110 -5.55 5.19 0.59
CA SER A 110 -6.13 6.37 1.22
C SER A 110 -5.22 6.94 2.30
N THR A 111 -4.60 6.07 3.10
CA THR A 111 -3.71 6.47 4.20
C THR A 111 -2.43 7.11 3.65
N PHE A 112 -1.78 6.44 2.69
CA PHE A 112 -0.60 6.97 1.99
C PHE A 112 -0.86 8.36 1.40
N VAL A 113 -1.96 8.52 0.65
CA VAL A 113 -2.30 9.78 -0.01
C VAL A 113 -2.58 10.89 1.01
N ARG A 114 -3.29 10.58 2.11
CA ARG A 114 -3.58 11.56 3.17
C ARG A 114 -2.32 12.03 3.89
N ASN A 115 -1.42 11.10 4.21
CA ASN A 115 -0.24 11.39 5.02
C ASN A 115 0.88 12.05 4.22
N THR A 116 1.01 11.71 2.93
CA THR A 116 2.12 12.17 2.09
C THR A 116 1.73 13.26 1.09
N GLY A 117 0.44 13.39 0.76
CA GLY A 117 -0.02 14.25 -0.34
C GLY A 117 0.38 13.74 -1.73
N ARG A 118 0.88 12.50 -1.84
CA ARG A 118 1.29 11.87 -3.09
C ARG A 118 0.21 10.95 -3.64
N ILE A 119 0.49 10.27 -4.75
CA ILE A 119 -0.50 9.48 -5.49
C ILE A 119 -0.32 7.99 -5.19
N ALA A 120 -1.44 7.29 -5.03
CA ALA A 120 -1.46 5.82 -5.02
C ALA A 120 -2.25 5.28 -6.24
N ALA A 121 -1.92 4.07 -6.68
CA ALA A 121 -2.66 3.38 -7.74
C ALA A 121 -2.91 1.92 -7.39
N ILE A 122 -4.10 1.42 -7.73
CA ILE A 122 -4.51 0.03 -7.55
C ILE A 122 -4.95 -0.53 -8.90
N GLY A 123 -4.38 -1.65 -9.34
CA GLY A 123 -4.71 -2.21 -10.64
C GLY A 123 -4.01 -3.54 -10.89
N ARG A 124 -4.10 -4.04 -12.12
CA ARG A 124 -3.56 -5.36 -12.45
C ARG A 124 -2.06 -5.31 -12.67
N LEU A 125 -1.39 -6.43 -12.38
CA LEU A 125 0.06 -6.56 -12.57
C LEU A 125 0.50 -6.26 -14.01
N GLU A 126 -0.29 -6.66 -15.01
CA GLU A 126 0.00 -6.41 -16.43
C GLU A 126 0.00 -4.92 -16.80
N ASP A 127 -0.69 -4.09 -16.01
CA ASP A 127 -0.87 -2.66 -16.29
C ASP A 127 0.11 -1.78 -15.48
N ILE A 128 1.12 -2.34 -14.81
CA ILE A 128 2.01 -1.58 -13.91
C ILE A 128 2.63 -0.34 -14.58
N GLU A 129 3.10 -0.46 -15.82
CA GLU A 129 3.69 0.67 -16.55
C GLU A 129 2.64 1.76 -16.81
N ALA A 130 1.43 1.38 -17.24
CA ALA A 130 0.34 2.31 -17.46
C ALA A 130 -0.18 2.93 -16.16
N MET A 131 -0.18 2.18 -15.05
CA MET A 131 -0.49 2.70 -13.72
C MET A 131 0.53 3.73 -13.27
N ALA A 132 1.83 3.46 -13.46
CA ALA A 132 2.89 4.41 -13.15
C ALA A 132 2.78 5.69 -14.00
N ALA A 133 2.26 5.59 -15.23
CA ALA A 133 1.92 6.72 -16.09
C ALA A 133 0.58 7.41 -15.74
N LEU A 134 -0.18 6.89 -14.76
CA LEU A 134 -1.52 7.35 -14.37
C LEU A 134 -2.60 7.17 -15.45
N GLU A 135 -2.41 6.20 -16.34
CA GLU A 135 -3.28 5.89 -17.49
C GLU A 135 -4.14 4.64 -17.29
N ALA A 136 -3.85 3.83 -16.26
CA ALA A 136 -4.60 2.62 -15.92
C ALA A 136 -4.75 2.45 -14.40
N GLY A 137 -5.60 1.51 -14.00
CA GLY A 137 -5.94 1.27 -12.60
C GLY A 137 -6.93 2.27 -12.03
N THR A 138 -7.12 2.22 -10.72
CA THR A 138 -7.76 3.26 -9.92
C THR A 138 -6.69 4.15 -9.32
N ILE A 139 -6.72 5.44 -9.65
CA ILE A 139 -5.81 6.44 -9.11
C ILE A 139 -6.44 7.11 -7.90
N VAL A 140 -5.77 7.00 -6.75
CA VAL A 140 -6.14 7.72 -5.54
C VAL A 140 -5.20 8.92 -5.41
N ALA A 141 -5.77 10.12 -5.41
CA ALA A 141 -5.01 11.36 -5.40
C ALA A 141 -5.61 12.36 -4.38
N PRO A 142 -4.82 13.34 -3.90
CA PRO A 142 -5.35 14.44 -3.10
C PRO A 142 -6.44 15.22 -3.87
N ALA A 143 -7.27 15.95 -3.11
CA ALA A 143 -8.28 16.84 -3.66
C ALA A 143 -7.68 18.03 -4.43
#